data_AF-A0A3A5MAV9-F1
#
_entry.id   AF-A0A3A5MAV9-F1
#
_cell.length_a   1.000
_cell.length_b   1.000
_cell.length_c   1.000
_cell.angle_alpha   90.00
_cell.angle_beta   90.00
_cell.angle_gamma   90.00
#
_symmetry.space_group_name_H-M   'P 1'
#
loop_
_entity.id
_entity.type
_entity.pdbx_description
1 polymer ?
#
loop_
_entity_poly.entity_id
_entity_poly.type
_entity_poly.pdbx_seq_one_letter_code
_entity_poly.pdbx_strand_id
1 'polypeptide(L)'
;MSATEQSIGIARTAAHAAVDKIAQDIVAIDVSERLAITDIFVIASAPSERQVNAIVDGIEEELSKQGLKPVRREGRSEGRWVLLDYVEVVVHVQHEEDRVFYALDRLWKDCPSVDLQLEGALQSSPQVAASDVVPG
;
A
#
# COMPACT_ATOMS: atom_id res chain seq x y z
N MET A 1 -13.17 13.39 -4.61
CA MET A 1 -12.45 13.35 -5.91
C MET A 1 -11.62 12.10 -5.83
N SER A 2 -11.64 11.22 -6.83
CA SER A 2 -10.84 9.99 -6.82
C SER A 2 -9.34 10.29 -6.98
N ALA A 3 -8.49 9.36 -6.57
CA ALA A 3 -7.04 9.47 -6.70
C ALA A 3 -6.60 9.82 -8.13
N THR A 4 -5.57 10.67 -8.27
CA THR A 4 -5.06 11.08 -9.58
C THR A 4 -4.25 9.97 -10.28
N GLU A 5 -4.12 10.05 -11.61
CA GLU A 5 -3.27 9.12 -12.38
C GLU A 5 -1.81 9.17 -11.95
N GLN A 6 -1.32 10.35 -11.52
CA GLN A 6 0.05 10.51 -11.02
C GLN A 6 0.25 9.72 -9.72
N SER A 7 -0.64 9.89 -8.76
CA SER A 7 -0.56 9.18 -7.49
C SER A 7 -0.68 7.66 -7.69
N ILE A 8 -1.53 7.19 -8.63
CA ILE A 8 -1.61 5.78 -9.01
C ILE A 8 -0.28 5.27 -9.59
N GLY A 9 0.39 6.05 -10.44
CA GLY A 9 1.71 5.70 -10.99
C GLY A 9 2.79 5.56 -9.91
N ILE A 10 2.79 6.46 -8.93
CA ILE A 10 3.70 6.41 -7.77
C ILE A 10 3.41 5.16 -6.93
N ALA A 11 2.14 4.89 -6.62
CA ALA A 11 1.73 3.72 -5.85
C ALA A 11 2.12 2.40 -6.54
N ARG A 12 1.96 2.31 -7.86
CA ARG A 12 2.40 1.15 -8.65
C ARG A 12 3.91 0.96 -8.60
N THR A 13 4.67 2.03 -8.78
CA THR A 13 6.15 1.97 -8.67
C THR A 13 6.58 1.45 -7.31
N ALA A 14 6.00 1.99 -6.23
CA ALA A 14 6.28 1.53 -4.87
C ALA A 14 5.89 0.06 -4.66
N ALA A 15 4.73 -0.35 -5.17
CA ALA A 15 4.27 -1.73 -5.05
C ALA A 15 5.16 -2.72 -5.83
N HIS A 16 5.60 -2.39 -7.04
CA HIS A 16 6.54 -3.23 -7.79
C HIS A 16 7.89 -3.33 -7.09
N ALA A 17 8.43 -2.22 -6.58
CA ALA A 17 9.65 -2.24 -5.79
C ALA A 17 9.51 -3.10 -4.52
N ALA A 18 8.33 -3.10 -3.89
CA ALA A 18 8.03 -4.00 -2.78
C ALA A 18 7.97 -5.48 -3.20
N VAL A 19 7.37 -5.79 -4.36
CA VAL A 19 7.37 -7.16 -4.94
C VAL A 19 8.78 -7.64 -5.20
N ASP A 20 9.67 -6.82 -5.76
CA ASP A 20 11.06 -7.18 -6.03
C ASP A 20 11.85 -7.51 -4.75
N LYS A 21 11.39 -7.02 -3.60
CA LYS A 21 11.92 -7.31 -2.27
C LYS A 21 11.11 -8.39 -1.52
N ILE A 22 10.26 -9.11 -2.25
CA ILE A 22 9.45 -10.24 -1.77
C ILE A 22 8.51 -9.82 -0.63
N ALA A 23 7.97 -8.60 -0.71
CA ALA A 23 6.94 -8.16 0.23
C ALA A 23 5.65 -8.97 0.06
N GLN A 24 4.90 -9.04 1.14
CA GLN A 24 3.64 -9.78 1.24
C GLN A 24 2.46 -8.81 1.44
N ASP A 25 1.27 -9.29 1.09
CA ASP A 25 -0.01 -8.61 1.30
C ASP A 25 -0.04 -7.15 0.81
N ILE A 26 0.56 -6.89 -0.35
CA ILE A 26 0.65 -5.53 -0.89
C ILE A 26 -0.73 -5.08 -1.35
N VAL A 27 -1.25 -4.02 -0.76
CA VAL A 27 -2.53 -3.42 -1.11
C VAL A 27 -2.38 -1.90 -1.25
N ALA A 28 -3.15 -1.31 -2.15
CA ALA A 28 -3.27 0.14 -2.27
C ALA A 28 -4.73 0.55 -2.13
N ILE A 29 -4.95 1.63 -1.41
CA ILE A 29 -6.27 2.08 -1.01
C ILE A 29 -6.41 3.55 -1.40
N ASP A 30 -7.49 3.88 -2.11
CA ASP A 30 -7.84 5.25 -2.45
C ASP A 30 -8.45 5.92 -1.22
N VAL A 31 -7.70 6.84 -0.62
CA VAL A 31 -8.07 7.60 0.57
C VAL A 31 -8.36 9.07 0.27
N SER A 32 -8.38 9.45 -1.01
CA SER A 32 -8.62 10.83 -1.50
C SER A 32 -9.95 11.44 -1.05
N GLU A 33 -10.96 10.61 -0.75
CA GLU A 33 -12.24 11.07 -0.20
C GLU A 33 -12.26 11.18 1.33
N ARG A 34 -11.25 10.62 2.01
CA ARG A 34 -11.12 10.63 3.47
C ARG A 34 -10.06 11.62 3.95
N LEU A 35 -9.02 11.84 3.17
CA LEU A 35 -7.90 12.71 3.48
C LEU A 35 -7.83 13.86 2.47
N ALA A 36 -7.51 15.06 2.95
CA ALA A 36 -7.51 16.26 2.11
C ALA A 36 -6.27 16.41 1.22
N ILE A 37 -5.23 15.60 1.44
CA ILE A 37 -3.89 15.77 0.83
C ILE A 37 -3.41 14.48 0.19
N THR A 38 -3.52 13.36 0.91
CA THR A 38 -3.07 12.06 0.43
C THR A 38 -4.17 11.37 -0.36
N ASP A 39 -3.82 10.94 -1.57
CA ASP A 39 -4.71 10.22 -2.47
C ASP A 39 -4.67 8.72 -2.23
N ILE A 40 -3.48 8.15 -2.01
CA ILE A 40 -3.30 6.69 -1.93
C ILE A 40 -2.50 6.29 -0.69
N PHE A 41 -3.00 5.26 -0.01
CA PHE A 41 -2.29 4.58 1.06
C PHE A 41 -1.89 3.17 0.59
N VAL A 42 -0.58 2.92 0.49
CA VAL A 42 -0.01 1.62 0.14
C VAL A 42 0.43 0.91 1.41
N ILE A 43 0.02 -0.35 1.59
CA ILE A 43 0.41 -1.17 2.73
C ILE A 43 1.16 -2.38 2.20
N ALA A 44 2.33 -2.66 2.77
CA ALA A 44 3.12 -3.85 2.49
C ALA A 44 3.55 -4.52 3.80
N SER A 45 3.76 -5.83 3.76
CA SER A 45 4.13 -6.63 4.95
C SER A 45 5.35 -7.49 4.71
N ALA A 46 6.05 -7.84 5.79
CA ALA A 46 7.19 -8.73 5.74
C ALA A 46 7.35 -9.57 7.03
N PRO A 47 7.94 -10.78 6.94
CA PRO A 47 8.16 -11.68 8.07
C PRO A 47 9.37 -11.33 8.95
N SER A 48 10.11 -10.25 8.64
CA SER A 48 11.23 -9.81 9.48
C SER A 48 11.55 -8.33 9.30
N GLU A 49 12.07 -7.71 10.36
CA GLU A 49 12.53 -6.31 10.37
C GLU A 49 13.61 -6.03 9.30
N ARG A 50 14.51 -7.01 9.07
CA ARG A 50 15.51 -6.89 8.01
C ARG A 50 14.85 -6.75 6.64
N GLN A 51 13.77 -7.50 6.40
CA GLN A 51 13.06 -7.44 5.14
C GLN A 51 12.19 -6.19 5.03
N VAL A 52 11.59 -5.71 6.13
CA VAL A 52 10.91 -4.40 6.16
C VAL A 52 11.86 -3.30 5.68
N ASN A 53 13.07 -3.24 6.24
CA ASN A 53 14.08 -2.26 5.82
C ASN A 53 14.50 -2.45 4.35
N ALA A 54 14.68 -3.69 3.89
CA ALA A 54 15.04 -3.95 2.49
C ALA A 54 13.95 -3.51 1.49
N ILE A 55 12.67 -3.65 1.87
CA ILE A 55 11.52 -3.17 1.09
C ILE A 55 11.52 -1.64 1.04
N VAL A 56 11.65 -1.00 2.21
CA VAL A 56 11.73 0.47 2.33
C VAL A 56 12.83 1.03 1.45
N ASP A 57 14.05 0.51 1.58
CA ASP A 57 15.20 0.98 0.82
C ASP A 57 14.98 0.77 -0.70
N GLY A 58 14.35 -0.34 -1.09
CA GLY A 58 14.00 -0.61 -2.50
C GLY A 58 12.97 0.37 -3.06
N ILE A 59 11.95 0.72 -2.28
CA ILE A 59 10.94 1.73 -2.66
C ILE A 59 11.57 3.11 -2.80
N GLU A 60 12.39 3.51 -1.82
CA GLU A 60 13.11 4.79 -1.86
C GLU A 60 14.05 4.86 -3.07
N GLU A 61 14.77 3.78 -3.37
CA GLU A 61 15.65 3.69 -4.54
C GLU A 61 14.88 3.89 -5.85
N GLU A 62 13.78 3.16 -6.05
CA GLU A 62 13.04 3.19 -7.32
C GLU A 62 12.30 4.51 -7.53
N LEU A 63 11.69 5.07 -6.48
CA LEU A 63 11.05 6.38 -6.58
C LEU A 63 12.08 7.51 -6.76
N SER A 64 13.27 7.38 -6.17
CA SER A 64 14.37 8.34 -6.37
C SER A 64 14.85 8.39 -7.82
N LYS A 65 14.83 7.26 -8.55
CA LYS A 65 15.14 7.23 -10.00
C LYS A 65 14.15 8.07 -10.82
N GLN A 66 12.94 8.28 -10.33
CA GLN A 66 11.92 9.15 -10.92
C GLN A 66 11.99 10.60 -10.40
N GLY A 67 12.99 10.92 -9.56
CA GLY A 67 13.15 12.24 -8.95
C GLY A 67 12.26 12.48 -7.73
N LEU A 68 11.56 11.45 -7.23
CA LEU A 68 10.69 11.54 -6.06
C LEU A 68 11.46 11.13 -4.80
N LYS A 69 11.44 12.00 -3.79
CA LYS A 69 12.01 11.73 -2.47
C LYS A 69 10.92 11.83 -1.41
N PRO A 70 10.93 10.96 -0.38
CA PRO A 70 9.96 11.08 0.69
C PRO A 70 10.20 12.41 1.41
N VAL A 71 9.11 13.13 1.65
CA VAL A 71 9.12 14.36 2.46
C VAL A 71 9.38 14.01 3.92
N ARG A 72 8.87 12.86 4.35
CA ARG A 72 9.09 12.34 5.69
C ARG A 72 9.25 10.82 5.66
N ARG A 73 10.17 10.33 6.49
CA ARG A 73 10.29 8.93 6.86
C ARG A 73 10.07 8.82 8.37
N GLU A 74 9.13 8.00 8.79
CA GLU A 74 8.87 7.67 10.19
C GLU A 74 9.05 6.16 10.42
N GLY A 75 9.33 5.76 11.66
CA GLY A 75 9.44 4.35 12.01
C GLY A 75 10.00 4.14 13.41
N ARG A 76 9.73 2.97 13.99
CA ARG A 76 10.34 2.57 15.28
C ARG A 76 11.79 2.14 15.07
N SER A 77 12.60 2.33 16.10
CA SER A 77 14.05 2.07 16.12
C SER A 77 14.47 0.64 15.75
N GLU A 78 13.55 -0.32 15.75
CA GLU A 78 13.80 -1.72 15.39
C GLU A 78 13.44 -2.03 13.92
N GLY A 79 12.83 -1.09 13.17
CA GLY A 79 12.40 -1.36 11.79
C GLY A 79 11.18 -2.28 11.69
N ARG A 80 10.43 -2.41 12.79
CA ARG A 80 9.19 -3.20 12.85
C ARG A 80 8.06 -2.60 12.01
N TRP A 81 8.07 -1.28 11.85
CA TRP A 81 7.28 -0.57 10.84
C TRP A 81 8.01 0.69 10.40
N VAL A 82 7.78 1.08 9.15
CA VAL A 82 8.29 2.29 8.53
C VAL A 82 7.19 2.90 7.67
N LEU A 83 7.04 4.22 7.74
CA LEU A 83 6.13 5.00 6.92
C LEU A 83 6.95 5.97 6.05
N LEU A 84 6.71 5.93 4.75
CA LEU A 84 7.27 6.84 3.76
C LEU A 84 6.17 7.76 3.24
N ASP A 85 6.34 9.06 3.41
CA ASP A 85 5.38 10.09 3.03
C ASP A 85 5.86 10.83 1.79
N TYR A 86 5.15 10.66 0.67
CA TYR A 86 5.34 11.37 -0.59
C TYR A 86 4.21 12.39 -0.84
N VAL A 87 3.53 12.85 0.21
CA VAL A 87 2.40 13.80 0.19
C VAL A 87 1.13 13.18 -0.40
N GLU A 88 1.15 12.91 -1.71
CA GLU A 88 0.03 12.33 -2.45
C GLU A 88 -0.08 10.80 -2.24
N VAL A 89 1.04 10.14 -1.96
CA VAL A 89 1.10 8.72 -1.65
C VAL A 89 1.83 8.50 -0.34
N VAL A 90 1.23 7.70 0.54
CA VAL A 90 1.87 7.22 1.76
C VAL A 90 2.08 5.72 1.66
N VAL A 91 3.30 5.26 1.93
CA VAL A 91 3.65 3.84 1.91
C VAL A 91 3.97 3.39 3.33
N HIS A 92 3.22 2.42 3.83
CA HIS A 92 3.40 1.83 5.15
C HIS A 92 3.89 0.39 5.03
N VAL A 93 5.14 0.15 5.43
CA VAL A 93 5.76 -1.17 5.45
C VAL A 93 5.84 -1.65 6.89
N GLN A 94 5.34 -2.84 7.19
CA GLN A 94 5.30 -3.35 8.57
C GLN A 94 5.60 -4.84 8.67
N HIS A 95 5.91 -5.27 9.88
CA HIS A 95 5.98 -6.69 10.22
C HIS A 95 4.59 -7.35 10.11
N GLU A 96 4.51 -8.57 9.60
CA GLU A 96 3.25 -9.31 9.38
C GLU A 96 2.42 -9.47 10.67
N GLU A 97 3.08 -9.76 11.81
CA GLU A 97 2.42 -9.88 13.12
C GLU A 97 1.71 -8.58 13.55
N ASP A 98 2.31 -7.43 13.24
CA ASP A 98 1.76 -6.13 13.61
C ASP A 98 0.59 -5.74 12.72
N ARG A 99 0.58 -6.21 11.47
CA ARG A 99 -0.57 -6.01 10.57
C ARG A 99 -1.85 -6.56 11.18
N VAL A 100 -1.76 -7.76 11.75
CA VAL A 100 -2.91 -8.41 12.39
C VAL A 100 -3.35 -7.64 13.62
N PHE A 101 -2.40 -7.11 14.40
CA PHE A 101 -2.67 -6.37 15.63
C PHE A 101 -3.30 -5.00 15.38
N TYR A 102 -2.72 -4.20 14.48
CA TYR A 102 -3.20 -2.84 14.18
C TYR A 102 -4.37 -2.84 13.19
N ALA A 103 -4.50 -3.89 12.38
CA ALA A 103 -5.58 -4.11 11.44
C ALA A 103 -5.93 -2.85 10.64
N LEU A 104 -4.92 -2.19 10.05
CA LEU A 104 -5.08 -0.97 9.27
C LEU A 104 -6.10 -1.14 8.14
N ASP A 105 -6.23 -2.36 7.60
CA ASP A 105 -7.25 -2.74 6.64
C ASP A 105 -8.69 -2.44 7.15
N ARG A 106 -8.94 -2.47 8.46
CA ARG A 106 -10.24 -2.11 9.06
C ARG A 106 -10.50 -0.62 9.08
N LEU A 107 -9.47 0.21 9.20
CA LEU A 107 -9.60 1.67 9.19
C LEU A 107 -10.09 2.15 7.83
N TRP A 108 -9.64 1.47 6.77
CA TRP A 108 -9.90 1.85 5.38
C TRP A 108 -10.88 0.92 4.67
N LYS A 109 -11.61 0.07 5.39
CA LYS A 109 -12.52 -0.94 4.83
C LYS A 109 -13.58 -0.38 3.86
N ASP A 110 -13.96 0.88 4.03
CA ASP A 110 -14.99 1.56 3.23
C ASP A 110 -14.38 2.36 2.06
N CYS A 111 -13.07 2.25 1.85
CA CYS A 111 -12.35 2.96 0.81
C CYS A 111 -12.09 2.04 -0.40
N PRO A 112 -12.12 2.56 -1.64
CA PRO A 112 -11.85 1.76 -2.82
C PRO A 112 -10.41 1.21 -2.82
N SER A 113 -10.23 -0.01 -3.33
CA SER A 113 -8.90 -0.55 -3.64
C SER A 113 -8.39 -0.02 -4.98
N VAL A 114 -7.11 0.30 -5.06
CA VAL A 114 -6.44 0.69 -6.32
C VAL A 114 -5.79 -0.53 -6.95
N ASP A 115 -6.03 -0.74 -8.25
CA ASP A 115 -5.36 -1.81 -9.00
C ASP A 115 -3.88 -1.46 -9.26
N LEU A 116 -3.02 -2.20 -8.56
CA LEU A 116 -1.56 -2.08 -8.61
C LEU A 116 -0.91 -2.80 -9.80
N GLN A 117 -1.66 -3.59 -10.57
CA GLN A 117 -1.14 -4.30 -11.76
C GLN A 117 0.09 -5.20 -11.46
N LEU A 118 0.10 -5.82 -10.27
CA LEU A 118 1.16 -6.74 -9.88
C LEU A 118 0.96 -8.09 -10.59
N GLU A 119 1.94 -8.51 -11.41
CA GLU A 119 1.92 -9.83 -12.03
C GLU A 119 2.15 -10.92 -10.95
N GLY A 120 1.19 -11.83 -10.77
CA GLY A 120 1.34 -13.02 -9.92
C GLY A 120 0.92 -12.89 -8.46
N ALA A 121 0.53 -11.71 -7.97
CA ALA A 121 -0.13 -11.58 -6.67
C ALA A 121 -1.62 -11.94 -6.81
N LEU A 122 -2.02 -13.09 -6.27
CA LEU A 122 -3.37 -13.64 -6.37
C LEU A 122 -4.44 -12.58 -6.04
N GLN A 123 -5.19 -12.19 -7.07
CA GLN A 123 -6.44 -11.45 -6.97
C GLN A 123 -7.36 -12.16 -5.98
N SER A 124 -7.42 -11.64 -4.76
CA SER A 124 -8.37 -12.11 -3.74
C SER A 124 -9.29 -10.95 -3.37
N SER A 125 -10.02 -10.43 -4.34
CA SER A 125 -11.25 -9.69 -4.05
C SER A 125 -12.39 -10.70 -4.05
N PRO A 126 -13.14 -10.88 -2.96
CA PRO A 126 -14.36 -11.66 -3.00
C PRO A 126 -15.35 -10.90 -3.87
N GLN A 127 -15.65 -11.45 -5.04
CA GLN A 127 -16.77 -11.00 -5.83
C GLN A 127 -18.04 -11.28 -5.02
N VAL A 128 -18.68 -10.22 -4.53
CA VAL A 128 -20.02 -10.31 -3.95
C VAL A 128 -20.93 -10.87 -5.04
N ALA A 129 -21.32 -12.13 -4.88
CA ALA A 129 -22.30 -12.78 -5.73
C ALA A 129 -23.64 -12.07 -5.55
N ALA A 130 -23.95 -11.17 -6.48
CA ALA A 130 -25.32 -10.70 -6.67
C ALA A 130 -26.07 -11.75 -7.52
N SER A 131 -26.79 -12.62 -6.83
CA SER A 131 -27.93 -13.41 -7.31
C SER A 131 -28.71 -13.77 -6.04
N ASP A 132 -30.01 -13.52 -5.92
CA ASP A 132 -31.04 -13.77 -6.91
C ASP A 132 -32.15 -12.71 -6.93
N VAL A 133 -32.62 -12.49 -8.15
CA VAL A 133 -33.91 -11.91 -8.50
C VAL A 133 -35.04 -12.85 -8.03
N VAL A 134 -36.00 -12.30 -7.29
CA VAL A 134 -37.38 -12.84 -7.21
C VAL A 134 -38.31 -11.63 -7.31
N PRO A 135 -39.27 -11.62 -8.26
CA PRO A 135 -40.62 -12.07 -7.92
C PRO A 135 -41.33 -12.86 -9.03
N GLY A 136 -41.98 -13.95 -8.61
CA GLY A 136 -43.17 -14.50 -9.25
C GLY A 136 -44.39 -14.16 -8.42
#